data_AF-A0A6N2RL80-F1
#
_entry.id   AF-A0A6N2RL80-F1
#
_cell.length_a   1.000
_cell.length_b   1.000
_cell.length_c   1.000
_cell.angle_alpha   90.00
_cell.angle_beta   90.00
_cell.angle_gamma   90.00
#
_symmetry.space_group_name_H-M   'P 1'
#
loop_
_entity.id
_entity.type
_entity.pdbx_description
1 polymer ?
#
loop_
_entity_poly.entity_id
_entity_poly.type
_entity_poly.pdbx_seq_one_letter_code
_entity_poly.pdbx_strand_id
1 'polypeptide(L)'
;MRVNMYPNPRFSPDSASTGAWGIDYANDMPGDGTLRPSHSQGFDELHVPELNPGAEYVFSVRSENGRGSVILVIGERYSSRTVPDGNGMIVLRLTAPATGSQKKNRVVFSNQGVYSQPQLELASTYDAALGGGYPRFFSGDTMPLG
;
A
#
# COMPACT_ATOMS: atom_id res chain seq x y z
N MET A 1 -15.68 9.54 -8.97
CA MET A 1 -14.37 10.14 -9.27
C MET A 1 -13.32 9.42 -8.45
N ARG A 2 -12.21 9.02 -9.07
CA ARG A 2 -11.08 8.34 -8.40
C ARG A 2 -10.27 9.40 -7.65
N VAL A 3 -10.08 9.23 -6.34
CA VAL A 3 -9.30 10.16 -5.51
C VAL A 3 -8.17 9.38 -4.88
N ASN A 4 -6.93 9.76 -5.19
CA ASN A 4 -5.78 9.18 -4.53
C ASN A 4 -5.64 9.80 -3.13
N MET A 5 -5.91 9.01 -2.12
CA MET A 5 -5.83 9.36 -0.70
C MET A 5 -4.43 9.11 -0.13
N TYR A 6 -3.49 8.64 -0.93
CA TYR A 6 -2.13 8.41 -0.46
C TYR A 6 -1.40 9.75 -0.27
N PRO A 7 -0.80 10.02 0.91
CA PRO A 7 -0.24 11.34 1.22
C PRO A 7 0.86 11.82 0.29
N ASN A 8 1.67 10.90 -0.24
CA ASN A 8 2.79 11.22 -1.13
C ASN A 8 2.71 10.40 -2.42
N PRO A 9 1.82 10.77 -3.36
CA PRO A 9 1.55 9.99 -4.57
C PRO A 9 2.71 9.98 -5.58
N ARG A 10 3.78 10.73 -5.32
CA ARG A 10 4.96 10.85 -6.18
C ARG A 10 6.25 10.45 -5.47
N PHE A 11 6.19 9.95 -4.23
CA PHE A 11 7.39 9.72 -3.43
C PHE A 11 8.41 10.87 -3.54
N SER A 12 7.92 12.09 -3.35
CA SER A 12 8.77 13.28 -3.36
C SER A 12 9.42 13.42 -1.98
N PRO A 13 10.74 13.70 -1.90
CA PRO A 13 11.42 13.90 -0.62
C PRO A 13 10.91 15.12 0.14
N ASP A 14 10.31 16.09 -0.56
CA ASP A 14 9.78 17.33 0.03
C ASP A 14 8.31 17.21 0.47
N SER A 15 7.72 16.02 0.36
CA SER A 15 6.32 15.73 0.70
C SER A 15 6.24 14.78 1.89
N ALA A 16 5.09 14.14 2.12
CA ALA A 16 4.93 13.23 3.26
C ALA A 16 5.91 12.03 3.17
N SER A 17 6.93 12.04 4.03
CA SER A 17 8.00 11.04 4.10
C SER A 17 8.10 10.32 5.45
N THR A 18 7.31 10.75 6.44
CA THR A 18 7.40 10.23 7.79
C THR A 18 6.59 8.94 7.96
N GLY A 19 7.16 7.97 8.68
CA GLY A 19 6.49 6.74 9.11
C GLY A 19 5.57 6.92 10.31
N ALA A 20 4.86 5.84 10.66
CA ALA A 20 3.89 5.86 11.76
C ALA A 20 4.55 6.06 13.14
N TRP A 21 5.87 5.84 13.24
CA TRP A 21 6.66 6.06 14.45
C TRP A 21 7.58 7.29 14.39
N GLY A 22 7.39 8.19 13.43
CA GLY A 22 8.15 9.43 13.36
C GLY A 22 9.52 9.32 12.68
N ILE A 23 9.85 8.16 12.10
CA ILE A 23 11.06 7.99 11.27
C ILE A 23 10.84 8.73 9.94
N ASP A 24 11.82 9.52 9.52
CA ASP A 24 11.80 10.21 8.23
C ASP A 24 12.52 9.38 7.16
N TYR A 25 11.80 9.05 6.08
CA TYR A 25 12.29 8.27 4.93
C TYR A 25 12.55 9.14 3.69
N ALA A 26 12.67 10.47 3.83
CA ALA A 26 12.92 11.36 2.68
C ALA A 26 14.18 10.97 1.88
N ASN A 27 15.21 10.43 2.54
CA ASN A 27 16.44 9.98 1.85
C ASN A 27 16.22 8.77 0.93
N ASP A 28 15.16 8.01 1.15
CA ASP A 28 14.78 6.84 0.32
C ASP A 28 13.89 7.26 -0.87
N MET A 29 13.63 8.57 -1.01
CA MET A 29 12.85 9.20 -2.06
C MET A 29 13.75 10.11 -2.91
N PRO A 30 14.42 9.61 -3.96
CA PRO A 30 15.39 10.38 -4.74
C PRO A 30 14.80 11.54 -5.58
N GLY A 31 13.47 11.73 -5.57
CA GLY A 31 12.79 12.80 -6.31
C GLY A 31 12.43 12.47 -7.76
N ASP A 32 12.62 11.20 -8.19
CA ASP A 32 12.31 10.74 -9.54
C ASP A 32 10.95 10.03 -9.66
N GLY A 33 10.10 10.13 -8.63
CA GLY A 33 8.83 9.42 -8.58
C GLY A 33 8.88 8.06 -7.88
N THR A 34 10.05 7.64 -7.39
CA THR A 34 10.25 6.32 -6.78
C THR A 34 10.55 6.36 -5.28
N LEU A 35 10.21 5.28 -4.59
CA LEU A 35 10.68 4.94 -3.25
C LEU A 35 11.66 3.77 -3.34
N ARG A 36 12.79 3.87 -2.65
CA ARG A 36 13.87 2.86 -2.63
C ARG A 36 14.22 2.51 -1.18
N PRO A 37 13.45 1.63 -0.52
CA PRO A 37 13.59 1.45 0.91
C PRO A 37 14.98 1.02 1.34
N SER A 38 15.48 1.62 2.41
CA SER A 38 16.86 1.42 2.84
C SER A 38 17.09 0.01 3.38
N HIS A 39 18.33 -0.49 3.26
CA HIS A 39 18.68 -1.83 3.73
C HIS A 39 18.80 -1.96 5.25
N SER A 40 18.88 -0.84 5.97
CA SER A 40 19.22 -0.82 7.40
C SER A 40 18.17 -1.48 8.30
N GLN A 41 16.88 -1.39 7.93
CA GLN A 41 15.76 -1.99 8.67
C GLN A 41 15.05 -3.11 7.88
N GLY A 42 15.41 -3.31 6.61
CA GLY A 42 14.78 -4.29 5.73
C GLY A 42 13.45 -3.83 5.12
N PHE A 43 12.92 -2.69 5.56
CA PHE A 43 11.71 -2.06 5.05
C PHE A 43 11.69 -0.57 5.39
N ASP A 44 10.88 0.17 4.64
CA ASP A 44 10.38 1.48 5.02
C ASP A 44 8.91 1.35 5.38
N GLU A 45 8.42 2.25 6.22
CA GLU A 45 7.00 2.32 6.49
C GLU A 45 6.51 3.76 6.47
N LEU A 46 5.56 4.04 5.60
CA LEU A 46 5.06 5.40 5.38
C LEU A 46 3.67 5.53 5.99
N HIS A 47 3.47 6.61 6.74
CA HIS A 47 2.21 6.88 7.41
C HIS A 47 1.06 7.02 6.41
N VAL A 48 -0.08 6.43 6.78
CA VAL A 48 -1.37 6.64 6.10
C VAL A 48 -2.28 7.37 7.08
N PRO A 49 -3.04 8.39 6.66
CA PRO A 49 -3.94 9.10 7.57
C PRO A 49 -5.05 8.20 8.12
N GLU A 50 -5.78 8.70 9.11
CA GLU A 50 -6.98 8.02 9.60
C GLU A 50 -8.01 7.91 8.47
N LEU A 51 -8.59 6.71 8.32
CA LEU A 51 -9.53 6.38 7.27
C LEU A 51 -10.93 6.18 7.85
N ASN A 52 -11.96 6.29 7.01
CA ASN A 52 -13.35 6.08 7.44
C ASN A 52 -13.53 4.67 8.04
N PRO A 53 -13.97 4.54 9.31
CA PRO A 53 -14.18 3.25 9.95
C PRO A 53 -15.17 2.37 9.17
N GLY A 54 -14.87 1.07 9.08
CA GLY A 54 -15.72 0.09 8.38
C GLY A 54 -15.69 0.14 6.85
N ALA A 55 -15.03 1.14 6.24
CA ALA A 55 -14.89 1.20 4.79
C ALA A 55 -13.75 0.29 4.30
N GLU A 56 -13.92 -0.29 3.12
CA GLU A 56 -12.88 -1.05 2.42
C GLU A 56 -12.04 -0.13 1.53
N TYR A 57 -10.72 -0.28 1.63
CA TYR A 57 -9.75 0.46 0.83
C TYR A 57 -8.92 -0.48 -0.03
N VAL A 58 -8.52 0.04 -1.19
CA VAL A 58 -7.54 -0.59 -2.07
C VAL A 58 -6.28 0.26 -2.05
N PHE A 59 -5.15 -0.37 -1.75
CA PHE A 59 -3.83 0.21 -2.01
C PHE A 59 -3.22 -0.49 -3.22
N SER A 60 -2.70 0.28 -4.16
CA SER A 60 -1.95 -0.23 -5.31
C SER A 60 -0.65 0.54 -5.48
N VAL A 61 0.39 -0.15 -5.94
CA VAL A 61 1.69 0.45 -6.24
C VAL A 61 2.39 -0.39 -7.31
N ARG A 62 3.24 0.23 -8.11
CA ARG A 62 4.08 -0.46 -9.09
C ARG A 62 5.44 -0.76 -8.47
N SER A 63 5.94 -1.97 -8.68
CA SER A 63 7.33 -2.34 -8.48
C SER A 63 8.06 -2.28 -9.81
N GLU A 64 8.97 -1.32 -9.95
CA GLU A 64 9.71 -1.06 -11.20
C GLU A 64 10.77 -2.11 -11.49
N ASN A 65 11.22 -2.84 -10.45
CA ASN A 65 12.21 -3.90 -10.59
C ASN A 65 11.61 -5.31 -10.46
N GLY A 66 10.27 -5.44 -10.38
CA GLY A 66 9.56 -6.71 -10.23
C GLY A 66 9.86 -7.45 -8.92
N ARG A 67 10.39 -6.76 -7.90
CA ARG A 67 10.78 -7.33 -6.60
C ARG A 67 10.11 -6.61 -5.45
N GLY A 68 10.35 -7.14 -4.25
CA GLY A 68 9.83 -6.59 -3.00
C GLY A 68 8.44 -7.10 -2.67
N SER A 69 7.88 -6.53 -1.62
CA SER A 69 6.54 -6.82 -1.14
C SER A 69 5.98 -5.63 -0.37
N VAL A 70 4.66 -5.57 -0.23
CA VAL A 70 3.98 -4.52 0.51
C VAL A 70 2.97 -5.11 1.49
N ILE A 71 2.80 -4.46 2.64
CA ILE A 71 1.74 -4.71 3.61
C ILE A 71 1.02 -3.39 3.88
N LEU A 72 -0.30 -3.40 3.86
CA LEU A 72 -1.14 -2.29 4.32
C LEU A 72 -1.59 -2.58 5.76
N VAL A 73 -1.43 -1.61 6.65
CA VAL A 73 -1.86 -1.70 8.04
C VAL A 73 -2.83 -0.57 8.35
N ILE A 74 -4.03 -0.91 8.80
CA ILE A 74 -5.06 0.04 9.24
C ILE A 74 -5.51 -0.35 10.66
N GLY A 75 -5.15 0.48 11.64
CA GLY A 75 -5.30 0.20 13.05
C GLY A 75 -4.57 -1.10 13.44
N GLU A 76 -5.33 -2.07 13.93
CA GLU A 76 -4.82 -3.40 14.30
C GLU A 76 -4.97 -4.45 13.18
N ARG A 77 -5.45 -4.06 12.00
CA ARG A 77 -5.63 -4.96 10.86
C ARG A 77 -4.46 -4.86 9.89
N TYR A 78 -4.08 -6.01 9.34
CA TYR A 78 -2.98 -6.16 8.40
C TYR A 78 -3.52 -6.87 7.15
N SER A 79 -3.12 -6.39 5.98
CA SER A 79 -3.24 -7.19 4.76
C SER A 79 -2.24 -8.35 4.80
N SER A 80 -2.43 -9.34 3.92
CA SER A 80 -1.34 -10.24 3.57
C SER A 80 -0.16 -9.47 3.00
N ARG A 81 1.05 -10.02 3.16
CA ARG A 81 2.23 -9.56 2.44
C ARG A 81 2.10 -9.94 0.97
N THR A 82 1.99 -8.95 0.09
CA THR A 82 1.78 -9.18 -1.34
C THR A 82 2.99 -8.77 -2.14
N VAL A 83 3.37 -9.62 -3.10
CA VAL A 83 4.47 -9.41 -4.04
C VAL A 83 3.92 -8.90 -5.38
N PRO A 84 4.75 -8.31 -6.26
CA PRO A 84 4.32 -7.89 -7.58
C PRO A 84 3.73 -9.03 -8.41
N ASP A 85 2.71 -8.73 -9.19
CA ASP A 85 2.21 -9.61 -10.25
C ASP A 85 3.14 -9.60 -11.48
N GLY A 86 2.74 -10.31 -12.54
CA GLY A 86 3.51 -10.40 -13.78
C GLY A 86 3.74 -9.07 -14.51
N ASN A 87 2.98 -8.01 -14.18
CA ASN A 87 3.11 -6.67 -14.74
C ASN A 87 3.83 -5.69 -13.79
N GLY A 88 4.31 -6.20 -12.64
CA GLY A 88 4.95 -5.41 -11.60
C GLY A 88 3.96 -4.72 -10.67
N MET A 89 2.65 -4.96 -10.77
CA MET A 89 1.66 -4.31 -9.91
C MET A 89 1.50 -5.08 -8.58
N ILE A 90 1.40 -4.34 -7.49
CA ILE A 90 0.99 -4.85 -6.19
C ILE A 90 -0.35 -4.22 -5.85
N VAL A 91 -1.36 -5.03 -5.56
CA VAL A 91 -2.70 -4.57 -5.17
C VAL A 91 -3.11 -5.25 -3.87
N LEU A 92 -3.55 -4.46 -2.90
CA LEU A 92 -3.93 -4.85 -1.55
C LEU A 92 -5.33 -4.34 -1.26
N ARG A 93 -6.14 -5.14 -0.57
CA ARG A 93 -7.43 -4.72 -0.01
C ARG A 93 -7.44 -4.87 1.49
N LEU A 94 -7.99 -3.88 2.19
CA LEU A 94 -8.18 -3.99 3.63
C LEU A 94 -9.35 -3.12 4.08
N THR A 95 -10.23 -3.70 4.89
CA THR A 95 -11.30 -2.96 5.58
C THR A 95 -10.77 -2.29 6.84
N ALA A 96 -10.96 -0.98 6.96
CA ALA A 96 -10.66 -0.24 8.17
C ALA A 96 -11.49 -0.80 9.34
N PRO A 97 -10.92 -0.99 10.54
CA PRO A 97 -11.66 -1.47 11.68
C PRO A 97 -12.78 -0.48 12.04
N ALA A 98 -13.92 -0.99 12.50
CA ALA A 98 -15.08 -0.16 12.87
C ALA A 98 -14.83 0.67 14.15
N THR A 99 -13.91 0.21 15.00
CA THR A 99 -13.52 0.83 16.25
C THR A 99 -12.00 0.69 16.45
N GLY A 100 -11.45 1.40 17.44
CA GLY A 100 -10.02 1.35 17.76
C GLY A 100 -9.21 2.49 17.13
N SER A 101 -7.92 2.54 17.48
CA SER A 101 -7.02 3.62 17.08
C SER A 101 -6.45 3.40 15.68
N GLN A 102 -6.43 4.46 14.86
CA GLN A 102 -5.81 4.48 13.53
C GLN A 102 -4.55 5.35 13.47
N LYS A 103 -4.04 5.81 14.62
CA LYS A 103 -2.86 6.69 14.71
C LYS A 103 -1.58 6.11 14.13
N LYS A 104 -1.54 4.79 13.89
CA LYS A 104 -0.39 4.05 13.36
C LYS A 104 -0.71 3.32 12.06
N ASN A 105 -1.67 3.85 11.29
CA ASN A 105 -1.90 3.43 9.92
C ASN A 105 -0.63 3.66 9.09
N ARG A 106 -0.27 2.68 8.25
CA ARG A 106 0.90 2.76 7.38
C ARG A 106 0.87 1.77 6.24
N VAL A 107 1.72 2.02 5.24
CA VAL A 107 2.12 1.04 4.24
C VAL A 107 3.58 0.68 4.47
N VAL A 108 3.87 -0.61 4.57
CA VAL A 108 5.22 -1.15 4.75
C VAL A 108 5.74 -1.63 3.40
N PHE A 109 6.89 -1.12 2.97
CA PHE A 109 7.56 -1.45 1.71
C PHE A 109 8.86 -2.19 1.99
N SER A 110 9.04 -3.38 1.46
CA SER A 110 10.27 -4.13 1.71
C SER A 110 11.45 -3.64 0.85
N ASN A 111 12.67 -3.72 1.38
CA ASN A 111 13.89 -3.17 0.78
C ASN A 111 14.36 -3.80 -0.54
N GLN A 112 13.71 -4.88 -1.02
CA GLN A 112 14.05 -5.48 -2.30
C GLN A 112 13.38 -4.77 -3.49
N GLY A 113 12.36 -3.95 -3.24
CA GLY A 113 11.58 -3.28 -4.29
C GLY A 113 12.08 -1.88 -4.63
N VAL A 114 11.71 -1.42 -5.82
CA VAL A 114 11.73 0.01 -6.20
C VAL A 114 10.30 0.35 -6.57
N TYR A 115 9.66 1.23 -5.80
CA TYR A 115 8.22 1.42 -5.88
C TYR A 115 7.86 2.75 -6.51
N SER A 116 6.78 2.79 -7.30
CA SER A 116 6.29 4.02 -7.91
C SER A 116 4.75 4.03 -7.98
N GLN A 117 4.18 5.20 -8.27
CA GLN A 117 2.74 5.37 -8.49
C GLN A 117 1.85 4.80 -7.36
N PRO A 118 2.14 5.10 -6.07
CA PRO A 118 1.32 4.62 -4.99
C PRO A 118 -0.05 5.27 -5.04
N GLN A 119 -1.07 4.45 -4.81
CA GLN A 119 -2.46 4.88 -4.82
C GLN A 119 -3.25 4.20 -3.72
N LEU A 120 -3.93 5.00 -2.90
CA LEU A 120 -4.86 4.55 -1.88
C LEU A 120 -6.25 5.11 -2.21
N GLU A 121 -7.27 4.28 -2.22
CA GLU A 121 -8.63 4.73 -2.53
C GLU A 121 -9.70 3.82 -1.93
N LEU A 122 -10.94 4.29 -1.91
CA LEU A 122 -12.08 3.45 -1.54
C LEU A 122 -12.26 2.33 -2.56
N ALA A 123 -12.55 1.11 -2.08
CA ALA A 123 -12.77 -0.04 -2.93
C ALA A 123 -13.93 0.12 -3.92
N SER A 124 -14.94 0.93 -3.58
CA SER A 124 -16.05 1.29 -4.47
C SER A 124 -15.63 2.17 -5.66
N THR A 125 -14.44 2.78 -5.60
CA THR A 125 -13.88 3.62 -6.66
C THR A 125 -12.74 2.97 -7.43
N TYR A 126 -12.30 1.78 -7.00
CA TYR A 126 -11.23 1.04 -7.64
C TYR A 126 -11.71 0.40 -8.95
N ASP A 127 -11.04 0.72 -10.04
CA ASP A 127 -11.24 0.09 -11.34
C ASP A 127 -10.08 -0.86 -11.66
N ALA A 128 -10.35 -2.16 -11.63
CA ALA A 128 -9.36 -3.21 -11.91
C ALA A 128 -8.81 -3.14 -13.35
N ALA A 129 -9.61 -2.62 -14.30
CA ALA A 129 -9.19 -2.48 -15.70
C ALA A 129 -8.10 -1.41 -15.88
N LEU A 130 -8.02 -0.44 -14.97
CA LEU A 130 -6.97 0.59 -14.95
C LEU A 130 -5.80 0.24 -14.02
N GLY A 131 -6.00 -0.69 -13.09
CA GLY A 131 -5.00 -1.17 -12.13
C GLY A 131 -4.14 -2.35 -12.59
N GLY A 132 -4.25 -2.76 -13.87
CA GLY A 132 -3.44 -3.84 -14.45
C GLY A 132 -3.94 -5.26 -14.19
N GLY A 133 -5.17 -5.45 -13.69
CA GLY A 133 -5.72 -6.77 -13.35
C GLY A 133 -6.96 -7.14 -14.17
N TYR A 134 -6.79 -8.06 -15.13
CA TYR A 134 -7.90 -8.89 -15.61
C TYR A 134 -8.42 -9.80 -14.46
N PRO A 135 -9.67 -10.29 -14.53
CA PRO A 135 -10.34 -10.87 -13.37
C PRO A 135 -9.90 -12.31 -13.07
N ARG A 136 -10.01 -12.69 -11.78
CA ARG A 136 -9.87 -14.03 -11.14
C ARG A 136 -8.42 -14.41 -10.79
N PHE A 137 -8.08 -14.80 -9.57
CA PHE A 137 -8.71 -15.84 -8.75
C PHE A 137 -8.70 -15.50 -7.25
N PHE A 138 -9.86 -15.58 -6.60
CA PHE A 138 -9.93 -15.84 -5.17
C PHE A 138 -9.64 -17.33 -4.98
N SER A 139 -8.45 -17.66 -4.49
CA SER A 139 -8.19 -18.95 -3.83
C SER A 139 -8.27 -18.68 -2.34
N GLY A 140 -9.41 -18.99 -1.72
CA GLY A 140 -9.48 -19.01 -0.26
C GLY A 140 -10.82 -18.74 0.41
N ASP A 141 -11.97 -18.83 -0.27
CA ASP A 141 -13.23 -19.04 0.45
C ASP A 141 -13.45 -20.55 0.58
N THR A 142 -13.29 -21.00 1.82
CA THR A 142 -13.79 -22.28 2.34
C THR A 142 -15.18 -22.57 1.79
N MET A 143 -15.33 -23.69 1.06
CA MET A 143 -16.66 -24.24 0.79
C MET A 143 -17.30 -24.69 2.12
N PRO A 144 -18.57 -24.34 2.41
CA PRO A 144 -19.35 -25.11 3.35
C PRO A 144 -19.74 -26.43 2.69
N LEU A 145 -19.43 -27.54 3.34
CA LEU A 145 -19.97 -28.85 3.00
C LEU A 145 -21.47 -28.85 3.35
N GLY A 146 -22.31 -28.96 2.32
CA GLY A 146 -23.73 -29.25 2.40
C GLY A 146 -24.10 -30.24 1.31
#